data_AF-A0A9J5YU05-F1
#
_entry.id   AF-A0A9J5YU05-F1
#
_cell.length_a   1.000
_cell.length_b   1.000
_cell.length_c   1.000
_cell.angle_alpha   90.00
_cell.angle_beta   90.00
_cell.angle_gamma   90.00
#
_symmetry.space_group_name_H-M   'P 1'
#
loop_
_entity.id
_entity.type
_entity.pdbx_description
1 polymer ?
#
loop_
_entity_poly.entity_id
_entity_poly.type
_entity_poly.pdbx_seq_one_letter_code
_entity_poly.pdbx_strand_id
1 'polypeptide(L)'
;MPKWSPKINHIAHADDTILFGSGDRHSMIQMMKIWRDYETVSGQMINKDKSFFYLHEKTPLIVTIRLRIRPGNLSFTYLGCPIYYGRKKNSYFEGLIKKVAAEFSYGITDSCPLVENTF
;
A
#
# COMPACT_ATOMS: atom_id res chain seq x y z
N MET A 1 0.21 19.20 0.67
CA MET A 1 0.06 19.25 2.14
C MET A 1 0.12 20.71 2.60
N PRO A 2 -0.55 21.07 3.70
CA PRO A 2 -0.41 22.39 4.34
C PRO A 2 1.07 22.74 4.57
N LYS A 3 1.42 24.03 4.50
CA LYS A 3 2.80 24.53 4.66
C LYS A 3 3.46 24.13 6.00
N TRP A 4 2.65 23.80 7.00
CA TRP A 4 3.05 23.48 8.37
C TRP A 4 3.14 21.98 8.65
N SER A 5 2.80 21.13 7.68
CA SER A 5 2.96 19.69 7.85
C SER A 5 4.43 19.30 7.62
N PRO A 6 4.96 18.31 8.36
CA PRO A 6 6.28 17.77 8.05
C PRO A 6 6.32 17.32 6.59
N LYS A 7 7.46 17.48 5.92
CA LYS A 7 7.65 16.97 4.56
C LYS A 7 7.77 15.44 4.60
N ILE A 8 6.64 14.77 4.86
CA ILE A 8 6.54 13.32 4.90
C ILE A 8 6.46 12.85 3.45
N ASN A 9 7.55 12.24 2.98
CA ASN A 9 7.63 11.66 1.65
C ASN A 9 7.53 10.13 1.68
N HIS A 10 7.28 9.51 2.84
CA HIS A 10 7.21 8.06 2.95
C HIS A 10 6.41 7.56 4.16
N ILE A 11 5.90 6.33 4.06
CA ILE A 11 5.40 5.51 5.17
C ILE A 11 6.19 4.19 5.08
N ALA A 12 6.79 3.75 6.18
CA ALA A 12 7.58 2.52 6.22
C ALA A 12 7.15 1.67 7.42
N HIS A 13 7.00 0.37 7.19
CA HIS A 13 6.77 -0.64 8.23
C HIS A 13 7.44 -1.94 7.83
N ALA A 14 8.39 -2.42 8.64
CA ALA A 14 9.23 -3.58 8.32
C ALA A 14 9.84 -3.45 6.91
N ASP A 15 9.55 -4.38 6.02
CA ASP A 15 9.99 -4.43 4.63
C ASP A 15 9.10 -3.66 3.63
N ASP A 16 7.92 -3.20 4.06
CA ASP A 16 6.96 -2.51 3.20
C ASP A 16 7.06 -0.98 3.33
N THR A 17 7.57 -0.33 2.29
CA THR A 17 7.71 1.13 2.21
C THR A 17 6.89 1.73 1.06
N ILE A 18 6.05 2.72 1.37
CA ILE A 18 5.36 3.58 0.41
C ILE A 18 6.12 4.90 0.31
N LEU A 19 6.44 5.32 -0.91
CA LEU A 19 7.09 6.60 -1.18
C LEU A 19 6.11 7.55 -1.87
N PHE A 20 6.04 8.78 -1.39
CA PHE A 20 5.25 9.87 -1.97
C PHE A 20 6.17 10.86 -2.69
N GLY A 21 5.76 11.26 -3.89
CA GLY A 21 6.45 12.27 -4.67
C GLY A 21 5.57 12.77 -5.80
N SER A 22 5.95 13.88 -6.42
CA SER A 22 5.29 14.33 -7.64
C SER A 22 5.68 13.44 -8.82
N GLY A 23 4.74 13.28 -9.76
CA GLY A 23 4.94 12.48 -10.97
C GLY A 23 5.77 13.17 -12.06
N ASP A 24 6.51 14.22 -11.72
CA ASP A 24 7.39 14.90 -12.66
C ASP A 24 8.74 14.17 -12.83
N ARG A 25 9.43 14.47 -13.92
CA ARG A 25 10.70 13.82 -14.27
C ARG A 25 11.78 13.99 -13.21
N HIS A 26 11.88 15.15 -12.57
CA HIS A 26 12.93 15.41 -11.58
C HIS A 26 12.71 14.55 -10.34
N SER A 27 11.49 14.54 -9.82
CA SER A 27 11.14 13.75 -8.62
C SER A 27 11.31 12.25 -8.82
N MET A 28 11.00 11.73 -10.01
CA MET A 28 11.23 10.32 -10.35
C MET A 28 12.72 9.96 -10.47
N ILE A 29 13.55 10.88 -10.97
CA ILE A 29 15.01 10.70 -10.97
C ILE A 29 15.55 10.67 -9.53
N GLN A 30 15.08 11.55 -8.66
CA GLN A 30 15.47 11.54 -7.25
C GLN A 30 15.03 10.25 -6.54
N MET A 31 13.83 9.75 -6.82
CA MET A 31 13.35 8.48 -6.27
C MET A 31 14.23 7.29 -6.68
N MET A 32 14.61 7.20 -7.96
CA MET A 32 15.54 6.18 -8.43
C MET A 32 16.93 6.31 -7.79
N LYS A 33 17.38 7.53 -7.49
CA LYS A 33 18.63 7.75 -6.77
C LYS A 33 18.54 7.24 -5.34
N ILE A 34 17.48 7.59 -4.62
CA ILE A 34 17.22 7.11 -3.25
C ILE A 34 17.22 5.58 -3.19
N TRP A 35 16.59 4.92 -4.17
CA TRP A 35 16.59 3.46 -4.28
C TRP A 35 18.00 2.88 -4.41
N ARG A 36 18.83 3.43 -5.32
CA ARG A 36 20.21 2.96 -5.49
C ARG A 36 21.06 3.21 -4.26
N ASP A 37 20.91 4.36 -3.63
CA ASP A 37 21.63 4.72 -2.41
C ASP A 37 21.25 3.75 -1.28
N TYR A 38 19.95 3.43 -1.14
CA TYR A 38 19.46 2.40 -0.23
C TYR A 38 20.08 1.03 -0.51
N GLU A 39 20.05 0.57 -1.76
CA GLU A 39 20.60 -0.74 -2.13
C GLU A 39 22.11 -0.82 -1.83
N THR A 40 22.83 0.27 -2.10
CA THR A 40 24.28 0.37 -1.88
C THR A 40 24.63 0.35 -0.39
N VAL A 41 23.90 1.11 0.43
CA VAL A 41 24.20 1.26 1.86
C VAL A 41 23.69 0.07 2.67
N SER A 42 22.52 -0.47 2.34
CA SER A 42 21.92 -1.59 3.07
C SER A 42 22.42 -2.97 2.62
N GLY A 43 22.93 -3.07 1.38
CA GLY A 43 23.23 -4.36 0.74
C GLY A 43 21.99 -5.15 0.32
N GLN A 44 20.79 -4.58 0.47
CA GLN A 44 19.53 -5.19 0.07
C GLN A 44 19.12 -4.74 -1.33
N MET A 45 18.31 -5.54 -2.02
CA MET A 45 17.75 -5.19 -3.33
C MET A 45 16.27 -4.88 -3.22
N ILE A 46 15.78 -3.90 -3.98
CA ILE A 46 14.35 -3.65 -4.08
C ILE A 46 13.69 -4.78 -4.87
N ASN A 47 12.68 -5.41 -4.28
CA ASN A 47 11.89 -6.42 -4.94
C ASN A 47 10.91 -5.77 -5.93
N LYS A 48 11.31 -5.64 -7.19
CA LYS A 48 10.51 -5.01 -8.25
C LYS A 48 9.22 -5.76 -8.58
N ASP A 49 9.18 -7.07 -8.34
CA ASP A 49 7.99 -7.89 -8.59
C ASP A 49 6.91 -7.63 -7.54
N LYS A 50 7.31 -7.35 -6.29
CA LYS A 50 6.39 -6.95 -5.21
C LYS A 50 6.13 -5.45 -5.16
N SER A 51 6.91 -4.66 -5.90
CA SER A 51 6.75 -3.21 -5.96
C SER A 51 5.74 -2.79 -7.02
N PHE A 52 5.10 -1.64 -6.78
CA PHE A 52 4.15 -1.03 -7.69
C PHE A 52 4.32 0.48 -7.67
N PHE A 53 4.04 1.14 -8.80
CA PHE A 53 3.88 2.59 -8.83
C PHE A 53 2.42 2.95 -9.04
N TYR A 54 2.01 4.06 -8.44
CA TYR A 54 0.65 4.57 -8.50
C TYR A 54 0.68 6.01 -8.95
N LEU A 55 0.03 6.31 -10.07
CA LEU A 55 0.01 7.65 -10.66
C LEU A 55 -1.41 8.15 -10.85
N HIS A 56 -1.53 9.48 -10.84
CA HIS A 56 -2.74 10.14 -11.30
C HIS A 56 -2.87 9.94 -12.82
N GLU A 57 -4.10 9.82 -13.33
CA GLU A 57 -4.40 9.61 -14.76
C GLU A 57 -3.81 10.69 -15.69
N LYS A 58 -3.50 11.86 -15.12
CA LYS A 58 -2.93 13.01 -15.84
C LYS A 58 -1.40 13.00 -15.87
N THR A 59 -0.75 12.06 -15.19
CA THR A 59 0.72 11.98 -15.17
C THR A 59 1.23 11.32 -16.44
N PRO A 60 2.20 11.92 -17.16
CA PRO A 60 2.75 11.34 -18.38
C PRO A 60 3.43 9.99 -18.15
N LEU A 61 3.00 8.96 -18.90
CA LEU A 61 3.54 7.60 -18.84
C LEU A 61 5.04 7.51 -19.18
N ILE A 62 5.57 8.45 -19.98
CA ILE A 62 7.00 8.49 -20.34
C ILE A 62 7.92 8.54 -19.11
N VAL A 63 7.43 9.04 -17.98
CA VAL A 63 8.21 9.15 -16.75
C VAL A 63 8.41 7.78 -16.07
N THR A 64 7.48 6.83 -16.26
CA THR A 64 7.49 5.54 -15.54
C THR A 64 8.21 4.41 -16.25
N ILE A 65 8.42 4.52 -17.57
CA ILE A 65 9.16 3.53 -18.38
C ILE A 65 10.54 3.23 -17.78
N ARG A 66 11.14 4.21 -17.08
CA ARG A 66 12.47 4.06 -16.46
C ARG A 66 12.47 3.26 -15.16
N LEU A 67 11.34 3.16 -14.46
CA LEU A 67 11.27 2.51 -13.16
C LEU A 67 11.35 0.98 -13.25
N ARG A 68 10.98 0.40 -14.40
CA ARG A 68 10.87 -1.07 -14.61
C ARG A 68 10.06 -1.77 -13.49
N ILE A 69 9.06 -1.06 -12.99
CA ILE A 69 8.09 -1.53 -12.01
C ILE A 69 6.73 -1.47 -12.68
N ARG A 70 5.83 -2.39 -12.35
CA ARG A 70 4.49 -2.44 -12.92
C ARG A 70 3.59 -1.33 -12.34
N PRO A 71 2.71 -0.72 -13.16
CA PRO A 71 1.66 0.14 -12.64
C PRO A 71 0.72 -0.67 -11.75
N GLY A 72 0.38 -0.12 -10.60
CA GLY A 72 -0.66 -0.67 -9.72
C GLY A 72 -1.97 0.08 -9.85
N ASN A 73 -3.05 -0.51 -9.34
CA ASN A 73 -4.32 0.18 -9.15
C ASN A 73 -4.31 0.90 -7.80
N LEU A 74 -4.64 2.20 -7.78
CA LEU A 74 -4.62 3.01 -6.55
C LEU A 74 -5.56 2.49 -5.44
N SER A 75 -6.46 1.57 -5.74
CA SER A 75 -7.24 0.82 -4.75
C SER A 75 -6.47 -0.43 -4.32
N PHE A 76 -5.64 -0.32 -3.27
CA PHE A 76 -4.86 -1.43 -2.72
C PHE A 76 -4.90 -1.45 -1.20
N THR A 77 -4.44 -2.53 -0.58
CA THR A 77 -4.40 -2.67 0.89
C THR A 77 -2.96 -2.57 1.38
N TYR A 78 -2.74 -1.74 2.40
CA TYR A 78 -1.46 -1.62 3.11
C TYR A 78 -1.69 -1.88 4.59
N LEU A 79 -1.02 -2.90 5.14
CA LEU A 79 -1.16 -3.32 6.54
C LEU A 79 -2.63 -3.52 6.99
N GLY A 80 -3.45 -4.10 6.10
CA GLY A 80 -4.88 -4.31 6.36
C GLY A 80 -5.78 -3.07 6.16
N CYS A 81 -5.20 -1.90 5.89
CA CYS A 81 -5.94 -0.68 5.62
C CYS A 81 -6.09 -0.43 4.11
N PRO A 82 -7.32 -0.24 3.58
CA PRO A 82 -7.51 0.11 2.18
C PRO A 82 -7.03 1.54 1.90
N ILE A 83 -6.06 1.66 0.99
CA ILE A 83 -5.58 2.91 0.40
C ILE A 83 -6.33 3.13 -0.91
N TYR A 84 -6.82 4.36 -1.13
CA TYR A 84 -7.58 4.74 -2.32
C TYR A 84 -7.43 6.24 -2.63
N TYR A 85 -7.78 6.60 -3.85
CA TYR A 85 -7.85 7.99 -4.31
C TYR A 85 -9.29 8.49 -4.39
N GLY A 86 -9.52 9.74 -3.99
CA GLY A 86 -10.82 10.40 -4.08
C GLY A 86 -11.65 10.30 -2.81
N ARG A 87 -12.98 10.36 -2.96
CA ARG A 87 -13.91 10.38 -1.82
C ARG A 87 -13.99 8.99 -1.16
N LYS A 88 -14.01 8.98 0.17
CA LYS A 88 -14.30 7.78 0.97
C LYS A 88 -15.60 7.13 0.50
N LYS A 89 -15.56 5.83 0.22
CA LYS A 89 -16.73 4.98 -0.02
C LYS A 89 -16.73 3.83 0.98
N ASN A 90 -17.91 3.48 1.49
CA ASN A 90 -18.05 2.37 2.45
C ASN A 90 -17.59 1.04 1.85
N SER A 91 -17.79 0.84 0.54
CA SER A 91 -17.42 -0.39 -0.17
C SER A 91 -15.92 -0.71 -0.10
N TYR A 92 -15.04 0.29 0.06
CA TYR A 92 -13.60 0.06 0.21
C TYR A 92 -13.25 -0.67 1.51
N PHE A 93 -14.11 -0.60 2.52
CA PHE A 93 -13.87 -1.19 3.84
C PHE A 93 -14.61 -2.51 4.04
N GLU A 94 -15.42 -2.96 3.08
CA GLU A 94 -16.17 -4.22 3.20
C GLU A 94 -15.27 -5.43 3.49
N GLY A 95 -14.11 -5.51 2.83
CA GLY A 95 -13.15 -6.58 3.09
C GLY A 95 -12.61 -6.56 4.52
N LEU A 96 -12.36 -5.38 5.08
CA LEU A 96 -11.92 -5.21 6.47
C LEU A 96 -13.03 -5.61 7.44
N ILE A 97 -14.27 -5.16 7.18
CA ILE A 97 -15.44 -5.49 8.01
C ILE A 97 -15.67 -7.00 8.02
N LYS A 98 -15.59 -7.67 6.87
CA LYS A 98 -15.73 -9.13 6.77
C LYS A 98 -14.68 -9.87 7.57
N LYS A 99 -13.40 -9.43 7.52
CA LYS A 99 -12.33 -10.01 8.33
C LYS A 99 -12.63 -9.89 9.82
N VAL A 100 -12.97 -8.67 10.28
CA VAL A 100 -13.30 -8.44 11.69
C VAL A 100 -14.50 -9.27 12.13
N ALA A 101 -15.57 -9.33 11.33
CA ALA A 101 -16.75 -10.14 11.63
C ALA A 101 -16.44 -11.64 11.70
N ALA A 102 -15.55 -12.14 10.82
CA ALA A 102 -15.11 -13.53 10.85
C ALA A 102 -14.37 -13.85 12.17
N GLU A 103 -13.42 -13.01 12.59
CA GLU A 103 -12.70 -13.18 13.87
C GLU A 103 -13.66 -13.25 15.07
N PHE A 104 -14.67 -12.37 15.11
CA PHE A 104 -15.69 -12.44 16.16
C PHE A 104 -16.53 -13.72 16.09
N SER A 105 -16.83 -14.20 14.90
CA SER A 105 -17.65 -15.41 14.70
C SER A 105 -16.89 -16.66 15.13
N TYR A 106 -15.61 -16.78 14.75
CA TYR A 106 -14.72 -17.86 15.21
C TYR A 106 -14.53 -17.84 16.74
N GLY A 107 -14.37 -16.65 17.33
CA GLY A 107 -14.27 -16.52 18.79
C GLY A 107 -15.54 -16.95 19.53
N ILE A 108 -16.73 -16.78 18.93
CA ILE A 108 -18.00 -17.27 19.49
C ILE A 108 -18.13 -18.79 19.36
N THR A 109 -17.69 -19.37 18.24
CA THR A 109 -17.75 -20.83 18.05
C THR A 109 -16.77 -21.58 18.96
N ASP A 110 -15.58 -21.03 19.21
CA ASP A 110 -14.59 -21.64 20.12
C ASP A 110 -14.98 -21.46 21.61
N SER A 111 -15.81 -20.47 21.94
CA SER A 111 -16.33 -20.26 23.30
C SER A 111 -17.68 -20.94 23.57
N CYS A 112 -18.29 -21.57 22.56
CA CYS A 112 -19.57 -22.27 22.70
C CYS A 112 -19.49 -23.66 22.03
N PRO A 113 -18.93 -24.68 22.71
CA PRO A 113 -18.77 -26.03 22.16
C PRO A 113 -20.06 -26.86 22.26
N LEU A 114 -21.23 -26.27 21.97
CA LEU A 114 -22.51 -26.99 22.00
C LEU A 114 -23.40 -26.60 20.82
N VAL A 115 -22.99 -26.98 19.61
CA VAL A 115 -23.95 -27.38 18.58
C VAL A 115 -23.37 -28.55 17.77
N GLU A 116 -23.12 -29.68 18.43
CA GLU A 116 -23.18 -30.97 17.76
C GLU A 116 -24.20 -31.85 18.47
N ASN A 117 -25.14 -32.35 17.67
CA ASN A 117 -26.05 -33.47 17.92
C ASN A 117 -27.19 -33.27 18.93
N THR A 118 -28.40 -33.04 18.41
CA THR A 118 -29.56 -33.88 18.77
C THR A 118 -30.69 -33.78 17.74
N PHE A 119 -30.94 -34.93 17.09
CA PHE A 119 -32.06 -35.37 16.23
C PHE A 119 -32.26 -34.75 14.84
#